data_AF-A0A6G6TCN3-F1
#
_entry.id   AF-A0A6G6TCN3-F1
#
_cell.length_a   1.000
_cell.length_b   1.000
_cell.length_c   1.000
_cell.angle_alpha   90.00
_cell.angle_beta   90.00
_cell.angle_gamma   90.00
#
_symmetry.space_group_name_H-M   'P 1'
#
loop_
_entity.id
_entity.type
_entity.pdbx_description
1 polymer ?
#
loop_
_entity_poly.entity_id
_entity_poly.type
_entity_poly.pdbx_seq_one_letter_code
_entity_poly.pdbx_strand_id
1 'polypeptide(L)'
;MHNVTLSFKYSHHISQYIYGFLLLKKYNIIKISNINNNITGAQHILRANVDGKKIVYDANDGDHIERNFFSIPDYDWCDLYFKRSYSEKLANKFPKCRPLGFNYEIKPVYGVVDNLLGNIRRILGKEIVRHYDLETIPKVSNNPRVLFLTRLWEPEVISEDSSCICPLPLK
;
A
#
# COMPACT_ATOMS: atom_id res chain seq x y z
N MET A 1 -9.09 8.64 21.24
CA MET A 1 -9.62 8.41 19.88
C MET A 1 -9.09 9.51 18.98
N HIS A 2 -8.32 9.16 17.96
CA HIS A 2 -7.62 10.13 17.11
C HIS A 2 -8.56 10.72 16.05
N ASN A 3 -8.49 12.02 15.79
CA ASN A 3 -9.25 12.67 14.74
C ASN A 3 -8.47 12.61 13.41
N VAL A 4 -9.13 12.14 12.36
CA VAL A 4 -8.52 11.89 11.06
C VAL A 4 -9.26 12.60 9.95
N THR A 5 -8.55 13.33 9.10
CA THR A 5 -9.06 13.75 7.79
C THR A 5 -8.27 13.06 6.69
N LEU A 6 -8.98 12.68 5.62
CA LEU A 6 -8.40 12.00 4.46
C LEU A 6 -8.61 12.86 3.22
N SER A 7 -7.60 12.95 2.36
CA SER A 7 -7.75 13.52 1.04
C SER A 7 -6.97 12.73 -0.01
N PHE A 8 -7.61 12.33 -1.08
CA PHE A 8 -7.03 11.47 -2.11
C PHE A 8 -7.73 11.65 -3.45
N LYS A 9 -7.07 11.29 -4.56
CA LYS A 9 -7.75 11.10 -5.85
C LYS A 9 -8.01 9.62 -6.02
N TYR A 10 -9.26 9.23 -6.27
CA TYR A 10 -9.63 7.81 -6.35
C TYR A 10 -8.78 7.05 -7.39
N SER A 11 -8.26 5.89 -6.98
CA SER A 11 -7.61 4.91 -7.84
C SER A 11 -7.62 3.54 -7.16
N HIS A 12 -7.55 2.45 -7.92
CA HIS A 12 -7.53 1.10 -7.35
C HIS A 12 -6.36 0.86 -6.40
N HIS A 13 -5.21 1.51 -6.63
CA HIS A 13 -4.02 1.34 -5.80
C HIS A 13 -4.18 1.90 -4.38
N ILE A 14 -5.08 2.86 -4.13
CA ILE A 14 -5.26 3.45 -2.78
C ILE A 14 -6.41 2.82 -1.99
N SER A 15 -7.21 1.95 -2.62
CA SER A 15 -8.37 1.31 -1.99
C SER A 15 -8.01 0.54 -0.73
N GLN A 16 -6.84 -0.12 -0.71
CA GLN A 16 -6.33 -0.84 0.46
C GLN A 16 -6.15 0.09 1.67
N TYR A 17 -5.63 1.30 1.47
CA TYR A 17 -5.37 2.25 2.56
C TYR A 17 -6.68 2.83 3.09
N ILE A 18 -7.59 3.20 2.18
CA ILE A 18 -8.93 3.67 2.55
C ILE A 18 -9.63 2.61 3.40
N TYR A 19 -9.59 1.35 2.98
CA TYR A 19 -10.16 0.24 3.74
C TYR A 19 -9.53 0.12 5.13
N GLY A 20 -8.21 0.25 5.24
CA GLY A 20 -7.50 0.29 6.53
C GLY A 20 -8.04 1.36 7.47
N PHE A 21 -8.22 2.60 6.99
CA PHE A 21 -8.83 3.67 7.80
C PHE A 21 -10.28 3.38 8.18
N LEU A 22 -11.08 2.84 7.26
CA LEU A 22 -12.48 2.46 7.55
C LEU A 22 -12.55 1.34 8.60
N LEU A 23 -11.61 0.39 8.56
CA LEU A 23 -11.49 -0.66 9.56
C LEU A 23 -11.15 -0.09 10.95
N LEU A 24 -10.17 0.81 11.03
CA LEU A 24 -9.80 1.49 12.27
C LEU A 24 -10.96 2.33 12.83
N LYS A 25 -11.76 2.96 11.97
CA LYS A 25 -13.00 3.65 12.35
C LYS A 25 -14.02 2.66 12.92
N LYS A 26 -14.23 1.51 12.26
CA LYS A 26 -15.16 0.46 12.74
C LYS A 26 -14.79 -0.04 14.14
N TYR A 27 -13.50 -0.13 14.45
CA TYR A 27 -13.00 -0.52 15.77
C TYR A 27 -12.91 0.64 16.77
N ASN A 28 -13.47 1.83 16.47
CA ASN A 28 -13.46 3.01 17.32
C ASN A 28 -12.05 3.48 17.75
N ILE A 29 -11.01 3.15 16.99
CA ILE A 29 -9.62 3.58 17.24
C ILE A 29 -9.46 5.04 16.78
N ILE A 30 -10.07 5.36 15.63
CA ILE A 30 -10.05 6.68 15.01
C ILE A 30 -11.46 7.20 14.74
N LYS A 31 -11.58 8.52 14.65
CA LYS A 31 -12.76 9.21 14.13
C LYS A 31 -12.38 9.88 12.81
N ILE A 32 -13.00 9.48 11.71
CA ILE A 32 -12.81 10.15 10.41
C ILE A 32 -13.79 11.34 10.36
N SER A 33 -13.27 12.57 10.41
CA SER A 33 -14.06 13.80 10.41
C SER A 33 -14.34 14.32 9.01
N ASN A 34 -13.46 14.09 8.03
CA ASN A 34 -13.66 14.51 6.65
C ASN A 34 -12.95 13.57 5.66
N ILE A 35 -13.56 13.36 4.49
CA ILE A 35 -12.97 12.65 3.35
C ILE A 35 -13.16 13.52 2.11
N ASN A 36 -12.06 13.97 1.51
CA ASN A 36 -12.07 14.71 0.26
C ASN A 36 -11.47 13.86 -0.88
N ASN A 37 -12.31 13.38 -1.80
CA ASN A 37 -11.90 12.52 -2.91
C ASN A 37 -11.64 13.28 -4.24
N ASN A 38 -11.81 14.61 -4.25
CA ASN A 38 -11.74 15.45 -5.45
C ASN A 38 -10.49 16.36 -5.43
N ILE A 39 -9.39 15.88 -4.88
CA ILE A 39 -8.13 16.64 -4.91
C ILE A 39 -7.47 16.56 -6.28
N THR A 40 -6.86 17.67 -6.69
CA THR A 40 -5.91 17.73 -7.79
C THR A 40 -4.51 17.36 -7.30
N GLY A 41 -3.71 16.70 -8.14
CA GLY A 41 -2.36 16.30 -7.80
C GLY A 41 -1.98 14.91 -8.30
N ALA A 42 -0.94 14.34 -7.69
CA ALA A 42 -0.39 13.04 -8.05
C ALA A 42 -1.42 11.91 -7.90
N GLN A 43 -1.44 10.99 -8.87
CA GLN A 43 -2.24 9.77 -8.78
C GLN A 43 -1.65 8.84 -7.72
N HIS A 44 -2.50 7.96 -7.20
CA HIS A 44 -2.10 6.93 -6.25
C HIS A 44 -1.55 7.48 -4.92
N ILE A 45 -1.90 8.71 -4.55
CA ILE A 45 -1.57 9.32 -3.27
C ILE A 45 -2.81 9.40 -2.37
N LEU A 46 -2.65 8.97 -1.13
CA LEU A 46 -3.58 9.28 -0.05
C LEU A 46 -2.88 10.13 1.01
N ARG A 47 -3.43 11.32 1.28
CA ARG A 47 -3.03 12.18 2.39
C ARG A 47 -3.94 11.91 3.57
N ALA A 48 -3.35 11.71 4.73
CA ALA A 48 -4.04 11.62 6.01
C ALA A 48 -3.50 12.70 6.94
N ASN A 49 -4.39 13.38 7.65
CA ASN A 49 -4.02 14.22 8.79
C ASN A 49 -4.58 13.55 10.03
N VAL A 50 -3.71 13.13 10.94
CA VAL A 50 -4.07 12.45 12.20
C VAL A 50 -3.66 13.38 13.34
N ASP A 51 -4.62 14.01 13.99
CA ASP A 51 -4.40 14.98 15.07
C ASP A 51 -3.33 16.05 14.75
N GLY A 52 -3.35 16.58 13.53
CA GLY A 52 -2.41 17.58 13.04
C GLY A 52 -1.17 16.99 12.34
N LYS A 53 -0.86 15.70 12.56
CA LYS A 53 0.27 15.03 11.91
C LYS A 53 -0.08 14.64 10.48
N LYS A 54 0.67 15.15 9.52
CA LYS A 54 0.45 14.94 8.08
C LYS A 54 1.21 13.71 7.60
N ILE A 55 0.46 12.73 7.09
CA ILE A 55 0.99 11.45 6.65
C ILE A 55 0.58 11.25 5.20
N VAL A 56 1.53 10.84 4.36
CA VAL A 56 1.28 10.45 2.98
C VAL A 56 1.45 8.94 2.85
N TYR A 57 0.51 8.33 2.14
CA TYR A 57 0.59 6.96 1.66
C TYR A 57 0.70 7.01 0.14
N ASP A 58 1.90 6.73 -0.36
CA ASP A 58 2.23 6.68 -1.79
C ASP A 58 2.17 5.25 -2.31
N ALA A 59 1.16 5.03 -3.14
CA ALA A 59 0.81 3.76 -3.77
C ALA A 59 1.40 3.60 -5.18
N ASN A 60 2.27 4.50 -5.64
CA ASN A 60 2.93 4.33 -6.94
C ASN A 60 3.93 3.16 -6.90
N ASP A 61 3.94 2.36 -7.97
CA ASP A 61 4.88 1.26 -8.16
C ASP A 61 6.16 1.79 -8.85
N GLY A 62 7.24 1.88 -8.07
CA GLY A 62 8.55 2.42 -8.47
C GLY A 62 9.00 3.58 -7.59
N ASP A 63 10.31 3.82 -7.54
CA ASP A 63 10.96 4.89 -6.75
C ASP A 63 11.57 6.02 -7.61
N HIS A 64 11.42 5.92 -8.93
CA HIS A 64 11.97 6.86 -9.91
C HIS A 64 11.28 8.22 -9.86
N ILE A 65 12.04 9.27 -9.50
CA ILE A 65 11.55 10.65 -9.45
C ILE A 65 11.28 11.17 -10.87
N GLU A 66 12.18 10.86 -11.79
CA GLU A 66 12.12 11.26 -13.20
C GLU A 66 10.91 10.71 -13.96
N ARG A 67 10.28 9.65 -13.42
CA ARG A 67 9.05 9.04 -13.97
C ARG A 67 7.80 9.45 -13.19
N ASN A 68 7.91 10.43 -12.29
CA ASN A 68 6.82 10.88 -11.41
C ASN A 68 6.24 9.78 -10.49
N PHE A 69 7.01 8.73 -10.18
CA PHE A 69 6.58 7.72 -9.19
C PHE A 69 6.78 8.17 -7.74
N PHE A 70 7.45 9.31 -7.52
CA PHE A 70 7.61 9.93 -6.22
C PHE A 70 7.11 11.38 -6.28
N SER A 71 6.11 11.71 -5.48
CA SER A 71 5.51 13.05 -5.48
C SER A 71 6.24 14.00 -4.52
N ILE A 72 7.09 14.87 -5.07
CA ILE A 72 7.79 15.92 -4.31
C ILE A 72 6.82 16.86 -3.58
N PRO A 73 5.74 17.38 -4.21
CA PRO A 73 4.79 18.25 -3.52
C PRO A 73 4.16 17.60 -2.27
N ASP A 74 3.84 16.31 -2.36
CA ASP A 74 3.29 15.56 -1.23
C ASP A 74 4.32 15.28 -0.14
N TYR A 75 5.57 15.04 -0.54
CA TYR A 75 6.69 14.89 0.38
C TYR A 75 6.95 16.15 1.19
N ASP A 76 6.92 17.31 0.54
CA ASP A 76 7.12 18.61 1.20
C ASP A 76 5.96 18.93 2.15
N TRP A 77 4.74 18.57 1.78
CA TRP A 77 3.54 18.79 2.59
C TRP A 77 3.50 17.97 3.88
N CYS A 78 4.08 16.75 3.89
CA CYS A 78 3.91 15.78 4.97
C CYS A 78 5.00 15.79 6.05
N ASP A 79 4.70 15.15 7.18
CA ASP A 79 5.68 14.80 8.23
C ASP A 79 6.23 13.39 8.04
N LEU A 80 5.40 12.46 7.56
CA LEU A 80 5.76 11.08 7.25
C LEU A 80 5.30 10.71 5.84
N TYR A 81 6.19 10.11 5.05
CA TYR A 81 5.90 9.68 3.69
C TYR A 81 6.10 8.17 3.57
N PHE A 82 5.01 7.41 3.57
CA PHE A 82 5.07 5.97 3.37
C PHE A 82 5.05 5.64 1.89
N LYS A 83 6.11 5.00 1.40
CA LYS A 83 6.29 4.65 -0.01
C LYS A 83 6.14 3.14 -0.22
N ARG A 84 5.28 2.72 -1.16
CA ARG A 84 5.11 1.31 -1.53
C ARG A 84 6.40 0.68 -2.05
N SER A 85 6.90 1.11 -3.20
CA SER A 85 8.21 0.67 -3.73
C SER A 85 9.33 1.46 -3.06
N TYR A 86 9.53 1.21 -1.77
CA TYR A 86 10.57 1.86 -1.00
C TYR A 86 11.95 1.35 -1.41
N SER A 87 12.93 2.25 -1.46
CA SER A 87 14.34 1.90 -1.58
C SER A 87 15.20 2.70 -0.61
N GLU A 88 16.31 2.11 -0.16
CA GLU A 88 17.27 2.78 0.71
C GLU A 88 17.87 4.02 0.03
N LYS A 89 18.11 3.94 -1.29
CA LYS A 89 18.59 5.07 -2.10
C LYS A 89 17.61 6.25 -2.04
N LEU A 90 16.32 5.99 -2.17
CA LEU A 90 15.28 7.03 -2.05
C LEU A 90 15.26 7.60 -0.63
N ALA A 91 15.32 6.74 0.39
CA ALA A 91 15.29 7.18 1.79
C ALA A 91 16.49 8.04 2.20
N ASN A 92 17.68 7.73 1.67
CA ASN A 92 18.89 8.53 1.88
C ASN A 92 18.74 9.95 1.31
N LYS A 93 18.02 10.11 0.20
CA LYS A 93 17.71 11.41 -0.39
C LYS A 93 16.52 12.11 0.28
N PHE A 94 15.58 11.33 0.83
CA PHE A 94 14.32 11.82 1.39
C PHE A 94 14.07 11.28 2.81
N PRO A 95 14.58 11.93 3.86
CA PRO A 95 14.57 11.43 5.23
C PRO A 95 13.20 11.18 5.88
N LYS A 96 12.10 11.77 5.38
CA LYS A 96 10.72 11.45 5.84
C LYS A 96 10.17 10.15 5.24
N CYS A 97 10.84 9.59 4.23
CA CYS A 97 10.39 8.41 3.50
C CYS A 97 10.53 7.14 4.35
N ARG A 98 9.48 6.33 4.41
CA ARG A 98 9.39 5.07 5.17
C ARG A 98 8.79 3.98 4.28
N PRO A 99 9.15 2.71 4.49
CA PRO A 99 8.53 1.61 3.74
C PRO A 99 7.06 1.47 4.12
N LEU A 100 6.19 1.39 3.12
CA LEU A 100 4.75 1.15 3.31
C LEU A 100 4.48 -0.36 3.33
N GLY A 101 4.69 -0.97 4.50
CA GLY A 101 4.46 -2.41 4.73
C GLY A 101 5.40 -3.34 3.95
N PHE A 102 5.00 -4.59 3.77
CA PHE A 102 5.78 -5.64 3.10
C PHE A 102 5.71 -5.58 1.56
N ASN A 103 5.68 -4.38 0.98
CA ASN A 103 5.69 -4.21 -0.48
C ASN A 103 7.14 -4.11 -0.96
N TYR A 104 7.84 -5.24 -0.94
CA TYR A 104 9.18 -5.32 -1.50
C TYR A 104 9.08 -5.29 -3.03
N GLU A 105 9.94 -4.52 -3.70
CA GLU A 105 10.09 -4.61 -5.16
C GLU A 105 10.72 -5.97 -5.50
N ILE A 106 9.88 -6.99 -5.69
CA ILE A 106 10.34 -8.31 -6.07
C ILE A 106 10.79 -8.25 -7.53
N LYS A 107 12.06 -8.51 -7.78
CA LYS A 107 12.56 -8.70 -9.15
C LYS A 107 12.44 -10.16 -9.54
N PRO A 108 11.54 -10.50 -10.48
CA PRO A 108 11.54 -11.83 -11.06
C PRO A 108 12.85 -12.06 -11.84
N VAL A 109 13.43 -13.24 -11.66
CA VAL A 109 14.66 -13.65 -12.34
C VAL A 109 14.24 -14.48 -13.55
N TYR A 110 14.31 -13.90 -14.75
CA TYR A 110 13.78 -14.54 -15.96
C TYR A 110 14.83 -15.26 -16.81
N GLY A 111 16.08 -15.40 -16.33
CA GLY A 111 17.10 -16.16 -17.05
C GLY A 111 18.47 -16.17 -16.38
N VAL A 112 19.39 -16.92 -16.98
CA VAL A 112 20.78 -17.09 -16.48
C VAL A 112 21.53 -15.76 -16.46
N VAL A 113 21.31 -14.91 -17.47
CA VAL A 113 21.95 -13.58 -17.59
C VAL A 113 21.41 -12.63 -16.53
N ASP A 114 20.09 -12.58 -16.34
CA ASP A 114 19.46 -11.75 -15.30
C ASP A 114 19.91 -12.18 -13.90
N ASN A 115 20.04 -13.49 -13.66
CA ASN A 115 20.53 -14.02 -12.39
C ASN A 115 21.99 -13.60 -12.13
N LEU A 116 22.86 -13.68 -13.15
CA LEU A 116 24.26 -13.28 -13.04
C LEU A 116 24.39 -11.77 -12.78
N LEU A 117 23.73 -10.95 -13.58
CA LEU A 117 23.74 -9.49 -13.41
C LEU A 117 23.15 -9.09 -12.06
N GLY A 118 22.07 -9.75 -11.65
CA GLY A 118 21.49 -9.52 -10.33
C GLY A 118 22.45 -9.89 -9.21
N ASN A 119 23.15 -11.02 -9.31
CA ASN A 119 24.11 -11.46 -8.26
C ASN A 119 25.20 -10.43 -8.06
N ILE A 120 25.72 -9.87 -9.16
CA ILE A 120 26.70 -8.78 -9.12
C ILE A 120 26.09 -7.55 -8.42
N ARG A 121 24.85 -7.18 -8.74
CA ARG A 121 24.17 -6.05 -8.09
C ARG A 121 23.90 -6.29 -6.60
N ARG A 122 23.58 -7.51 -6.17
CA ARG A 122 23.44 -7.89 -4.75
C ARG A 122 24.75 -7.73 -3.99
N ILE A 123 25.85 -8.23 -4.54
CA ILE A 123 27.19 -8.06 -3.94
C ILE A 123 27.52 -6.58 -3.78
N LEU A 124 27.10 -5.75 -4.73
CA LEU A 124 27.27 -4.30 -4.68
C LEU A 124 26.25 -3.56 -3.78
N GLY A 125 25.35 -4.28 -3.09
CA GLY A 125 24.32 -3.70 -2.21
C GLY A 125 23.22 -2.93 -2.95
N LYS A 126 23.01 -3.21 -4.24
CA LYS A 126 22.14 -2.42 -5.14
C LYS A 126 20.87 -3.15 -5.57
N GLU A 127 20.67 -4.40 -5.16
CA GLU A 127 19.52 -5.20 -5.60
C GLU A 127 18.55 -5.54 -4.47
N ILE A 128 17.32 -5.87 -4.87
CA ILE A 128 16.15 -5.99 -4.04
C ILE A 128 15.80 -7.47 -3.88
N VAL A 129 15.10 -7.77 -2.79
CA VAL A 129 14.52 -9.07 -2.41
C VAL A 129 13.99 -9.82 -3.65
N ARG A 130 14.53 -11.01 -3.90
CA ARG A 130 14.05 -11.94 -4.93
C ARG A 130 12.93 -12.79 -4.37
N HIS A 131 12.11 -13.36 -5.25
CA HIS A 131 10.98 -14.20 -4.84
C HIS A 131 11.40 -15.31 -3.85
N TYR A 132 12.51 -16.00 -4.12
CA TYR A 132 13.03 -17.04 -3.23
C TYR A 132 13.68 -16.54 -1.94
N ASP A 133 14.02 -15.26 -1.81
CA ASP A 133 14.49 -14.72 -0.52
C ASP A 133 13.34 -14.68 0.51
N LEU A 134 12.09 -14.71 0.04
CA LEU A 134 10.87 -14.76 0.85
C LEU A 134 10.32 -16.18 1.00
N GLU A 135 10.84 -17.13 0.23
CA GLU A 135 10.44 -18.52 0.32
C GLU A 135 11.08 -19.15 1.56
N THR A 136 10.26 -19.79 2.39
CA THR A 136 10.73 -20.62 3.50
C THR A 136 10.22 -22.03 3.30
N ILE A 137 11.04 -23.01 3.63
CA ILE A 137 10.60 -24.40 3.68
C ILE A 137 9.50 -24.48 4.75
N PRO A 138 8.28 -24.95 4.42
CA PRO A 138 7.21 -25.03 5.39
C PRO A 138 7.60 -26.01 6.50
N LYS A 139 7.53 -25.56 7.76
CA LYS A 139 7.68 -26.47 8.90
C LYS A 139 6.43 -27.34 8.96
N VAL A 140 6.57 -28.59 8.53
CA VAL A 140 5.51 -29.59 8.58
C VAL A 140 5.18 -29.89 10.04
N SER A 141 3.93 -29.66 10.42
CA SER A 141 3.37 -30.04 11.72
C SER A 141 2.50 -31.28 11.51
N ASN A 142 2.60 -32.27 12.41
CA ASN A 142 1.67 -33.41 12.45
C ASN A 142 0.22 -32.99 12.79
N ASN A 143 0.02 -31.72 13.15
CA ASN A 143 -1.28 -31.09 13.33
C ASN A 143 -1.33 -29.82 12.46
N PRO A 144 -1.66 -29.94 11.16
CA PRO A 144 -1.69 -28.80 10.24
C PRO A 144 -2.79 -27.82 10.65
N ARG A 145 -2.42 -26.55 10.80
CA ARG A 145 -3.37 -25.46 11.04
C ARG A 145 -3.51 -24.68 9.73
N VAL A 146 -4.72 -24.64 9.17
CA VAL A 146 -5.02 -23.81 8.00
C VAL A 146 -5.13 -22.36 8.48
N LEU A 147 -4.20 -21.52 8.05
CA LEU A 147 -4.33 -20.07 8.21
C LEU A 147 -5.12 -19.53 7.02
N PHE A 148 -6.39 -19.20 7.23
CA PHE A 148 -7.15 -18.42 6.26
C PHE A 148 -6.66 -16.97 6.32
N LEU A 149 -5.80 -16.58 5.37
CA LEU A 149 -5.34 -15.19 5.19
C LEU A 149 -6.39 -14.31 4.49
N THR A 150 -7.66 -14.65 4.65
CA THR A 150 -8.78 -13.86 4.17
C THR A 150 -9.81 -13.82 5.29
N ARG A 151 -10.26 -12.62 5.65
CA ARG A 151 -11.63 -12.53 6.15
C ARG A 151 -12.50 -13.09 5.03
N LEU A 152 -13.19 -14.20 5.27
CA LEU A 152 -14.23 -14.67 4.35
C LEU A 152 -15.23 -13.52 4.18
N TRP A 153 -15.58 -13.23 2.93
CA TRP A 153 -16.68 -12.32 2.64
C TRP A 153 -17.92 -12.88 3.33
N GLU A 154 -18.47 -12.09 4.24
CA GLU A 154 -19.63 -12.43 5.04
C GLU A 154 -20.76 -11.58 4.44
N PRO A 155 -21.61 -12.14 3.55
CA PRO A 155 -22.76 -11.40 3.08
C PRO A 155 -23.62 -11.08 4.30
N GLU A 156 -24.04 -9.82 4.44
CA GLU A 156 -25.21 -9.54 5.26
C GLU A 156 -26.34 -10.44 4.76
N VAL A 157 -27.07 -11.08 5.68
CA VAL A 157 -28.28 -11.81 5.31
C VAL A 157 -29.19 -10.78 4.66
N ILE A 158 -29.28 -10.84 3.33
CA ILE A 158 -30.29 -10.12 2.58
C ILE A 158 -31.59 -10.78 3.01
N SER A 159 -32.31 -10.16 3.95
CA SER A 159 -33.72 -10.50 4.15
C SER A 159 -34.40 -10.33 2.80
N GLU A 160 -35.11 -11.36 2.33
CA GLU A 160 -35.76 -11.42 1.02
C GLU A 160 -36.77 -10.29 0.74
N ASP A 161 -36.95 -9.36 1.67
CA ASP A 161 -37.84 -8.20 1.58
C ASP A 161 -37.22 -6.95 0.93
N SER A 162 -35.93 -6.94 0.56
CA SER A 162 -35.37 -5.82 -0.21
C SER A 162 -35.47 -6.07 -1.71
N SER A 163 -36.68 -5.91 -2.24
CA SER A 163 -36.89 -5.65 -3.66
C SER A 163 -36.08 -4.43 -4.10
N CYS A 164 -35.40 -4.54 -5.26
CA CYS A 164 -34.79 -3.46 -6.07
C CYS A 164 -33.42 -2.97 -5.53
N ILE A 165 -32.32 -2.90 -6.30
CA ILE A 165 -32.16 -2.44 -7.69
C ILE A 165 -30.93 -3.14 -8.30
N CYS A 166 -31.10 -3.68 -9.52
CA CYS A 166 -30.06 -4.27 -10.36
C CYS A 166 -28.93 -3.28 -10.74
N PRO A 167 -27.74 -3.80 -11.13
CA PRO A 167 -26.51 -3.02 -11.28
C PRO A 167 -26.56 -2.08 -12.49
N LEU A 168 -26.00 -0.88 -12.32
CA LEU A 168 -25.76 0.06 -13.41
C LEU A 168 -24.82 -0.55 -14.46
N PRO A 169 -25.04 -0.23 -15.76
CA PRO A 169 -24.35 -0.85 -16.86
C PRO A 169 -22.92 -0.33 -17.00
N LEU A 170 -22.03 -1.19 -17.47
CA LEU A 170 -20.75 -0.81 -18.06
C LEU A 170 -21.01 0.12 -19.26
N LYS A 171 -20.42 1.31 -19.20
CA LYS A 171 -20.02 2.09 -20.37
C LYS A 171 -18.50 2.28 -20.30
#